data_AF-A0AAD7M6G5-F1
#
_entry.id   AF-A0AAD7M6G5-F1
#
_cell.length_a   1.000
_cell.length_b   1.000
_cell.length_c   1.000
_cell.angle_alpha   90.00
_cell.angle_beta   90.00
_cell.angle_gamma   90.00
#
_symmetry.space_group_name_H-M   'P 1'
#
loop_
_entity.id
_entity.type
_entity.pdbx_description
1 polymer ?
#
loop_
_entity_poly.entity_id
_entity_poly.type
_entity_poly.pdbx_seq_one_letter_code
_entity_poly.pdbx_strand_id
1 'polypeptide(L)' 'IYPVLTLPNEITSRIFIDYLASHGRIRPFMRTAPLLLAQICRPWREIALSTCKLW' A
#
# COMPACT_ATOMS: atom_id res chain seq x y z
N ILE A 1 11.35 0.14 -18.64
CA ILE A 1 10.01 -0.21 -18.11
C ILE A 1 10.14 -0.32 -16.60
N TYR A 2 9.32 0.39 -15.82
CA TYR A 2 9.36 0.31 -14.36
C TYR A 2 8.29 -0.69 -13.90
N PRO A 3 8.65 -1.92 -13.49
CA PRO A 3 7.68 -2.98 -13.20
C PRO A 3 6.69 -2.58 -12.09
N VAL A 4 7.15 -1.77 -11.14
CA VAL A 4 6.37 -1.24 -10.02
C VAL A 4 5.23 -0.30 -10.42
N LEU A 5 5.29 0.27 -11.63
CA LEU A 5 4.27 1.16 -12.20
C LEU A 5 3.42 0.48 -13.27
N THR A 6 3.77 -0.75 -13.67
CA THR A 6 3.05 -1.53 -14.69
C THR A 6 2.33 -2.74 -14.11
N LEU A 7 2.49 -2.98 -12.81
CA LEU A 7 1.74 -4.02 -12.09
C LEU A 7 0.25 -3.66 -12.05
N PRO A 8 -0.64 -4.65 -12.20
CA PRO A 8 -2.05 -4.46 -11.95
C PRO A 8 -2.32 -3.98 -10.51
N ASN A 9 -3.42 -3.26 -10.32
CA ASN A 9 -3.80 -2.71 -9.01
C ASN A 9 -4.07 -3.83 -7.99
N GLU A 10 -4.56 -4.99 -8.44
CA GLU A 10 -4.85 -6.17 -7.64
C GLU A 10 -3.56 -6.79 -7.07
N ILE A 11 -2.49 -6.83 -7.88
CA ILE A 11 -1.21 -7.36 -7.42
C ILE A 11 -0.54 -6.37 -6.47
N THR A 12 -0.60 -5.08 -6.77
CA THR A 12 -0.04 -4.03 -5.91
C THR A 12 -0.74 -3.96 -4.55
N SER A 13 -2.08 -4.02 -4.53
CA SER A 13 -2.85 -4.08 -3.27
C SER A 13 -2.54 -5.36 -2.48
N ARG A 14 -2.35 -6.51 -3.14
CA ARG A 14 -1.95 -7.75 -2.46
C ARG A 14 -0.59 -7.61 -1.77
N ILE A 15 0.40 -7.03 -2.45
CA ILE A 15 1.71 -6.74 -1.86
C ILE A 15 1.58 -5.86 -0.61
N PHE A 16 0.74 -4.82 -0.65
CA PHE A 16 0.51 -3.95 0.49
C PHE A 16 -0.09 -4.69 1.70
N ILE A 17 -1.05 -5.59 1.44
CA ILE A 17 -1.70 -6.39 2.49
C ILE A 17 -0.69 -7.35 3.13
N ASP A 18 0.10 -8.05 2.32
CA ASP A 18 1.10 -9.01 2.82
C ASP A 18 2.21 -8.29 3.61
N TYR A 19 2.61 -7.09 3.18
CA TYR A 19 3.52 -6.22 3.93
C TYR A 19 2.94 -5.84 5.31
N LEU A 20 1.66 -5.46 5.37
CA LEU A 20 1.01 -5.08 6.63
C LEU A 20 0.84 -6.27 7.58
N ALA A 21 0.46 -7.44 7.05
CA ALA A 21 0.30 -8.67 7.83
C ALA A 21 1.59 -9.07 8.56
N SER A 22 2.74 -8.78 7.96
CA SER A 22 4.07 -9.04 8.52
C SER A 22 4.43 -8.16 9.72
N HIS A 23 3.70 -7.05 9.92
CA HIS A 23 3.98 -6.05 10.96
C HIS A 23 2.87 -5.94 12.02
N GLY A 24 1.76 -6.66 11.86
CA GLY A 24 0.64 -6.69 12.82
C GLY A 24 -0.21 -5.42 12.81
N ARG A 25 -0.98 -5.19 13.89
CA ARG A 25 -1.80 -3.97 14.05
C ARG A 25 -0.91 -2.78 14.40
N ILE A 26 -0.56 -1.98 13.40
CA ILE A 26 0.20 -0.74 13.59
C ILE A 26 -0.77 0.43 13.70
N ARG A 27 -0.53 1.35 14.64
CA ARG A 27 -1.25 2.63 14.66
C ARG A 27 -0.90 3.42 13.38
N PRO A 28 -1.89 3.97 12.65
CA PRO A 28 -1.63 4.82 11.50
C PRO A 28 -0.74 6.00 11.92
N PHE A 29 0.45 6.08 11.34
CA PHE A 29 1.41 7.15 11.55
C PHE A 29 2.06 7.49 10.21
N MET A 30 2.59 8.70 10.06
CA MET A 30 3.19 9.16 8.80
C MET A 30 4.29 8.23 8.27
N ARG A 31 4.94 7.46 9.15
CA ARG A 31 6.04 6.53 8.82
C ARG A 31 5.64 5.05 8.86
N THR A 32 4.36 4.74 9.01
CA THR A 32 3.86 3.36 9.03
C THR A 32 2.89 3.14 7.87
N ALA A 33 2.83 1.91 7.35
CA ALA A 33 1.75 1.56 6.43
C ALA A 33 0.40 1.63 7.16
N PRO A 34 -0.68 2.03 6.48
CA PRO A 34 -0.76 2.30 5.03
C PRO A 34 -0.34 3.72 4.61
N LEU A 35 -0.20 4.67 5.54
CA LEU A 35 0.08 6.08 5.22
C LEU A 35 1.42 6.29 4.52
N LEU A 36 2.44 5.50 4.86
CA LEU A 36 3.74 5.54 4.18
C LEU A 36 3.60 5.19 2.69
N LEU A 37 2.80 4.17 2.36
CA LEU A 37 2.61 3.70 0.98
C LEU A 37 1.90 4.77 0.13
N ALA A 38 0.94 5.48 0.73
CA ALA A 38 0.22 6.56 0.07
C ALA A 38 1.06 7.83 -0.22
N GLN A 39 2.26 7.94 0.35
CA GLN A 39 3.16 9.08 0.16
C GLN A 39 4.17 8.88 -0.98
N ILE A 40 4.28 7.67 -1.54
CA ILE A 40 5.33 7.33 -2.52
C ILE A 40 5.06 7.95 -3.89
N CYS A 41 3.88 7.71 -4.45
CA CYS A 41 3.48 8.24 -5.75
C CYS A 41 1.96 8.27 -5.90
N ARG A 42 1.44 8.98 -6.92
CA ARG A 42 -0.01 9.11 -7.15
C ARG A 42 -0.72 7.75 -7.33
N PRO A 43 -0.24 6.82 -8.17
CA PRO A 43 -0.90 5.51 -8.32
C PRO A 43 -0.98 4.71 -7.01
N TRP A 44 0.09 4.73 -6.21
CA TRP A 44 0.13 4.00 -4.94
C TRP A 44 -0.83 4.57 -3.92
N ARG A 45 -1.00 5.90 -3.90
CA ARG A 45 -2.00 6.57 -3.09
C ARG A 45 -3.41 6.10 -3.42
N GLU A 46 -3.77 6.07 -4.70
CA GLU A 46 -5.11 5.62 -5.13
C GLU A 46 -5.35 4.15 -4.75
N ILE A 47 -4.35 3.28 -4.92
CA ILE A 47 -4.44 1.86 -4.54
C ILE A 47 -4.57 1.71 -3.02
N ALA A 48 -3.76 2.42 -2.24
CA ALA A 48 -3.79 2.35 -0.78
C ALA A 48 -5.11 2.87 -0.19
N LEU A 49 -5.68 3.93 -0.76
CA LEU A 49 -6.96 4.49 -0.34
C LEU A 49 -8.16 3.62 -0.75
N SER A 50 -8.09 2.95 -1.91
CA SER A 50 -9.14 2.05 -2.37
C SER A 50 -9.11 0.66 -1.72
N THR A 51 -8.00 0.27 -1.09
CA THR A 51 -7.85 -1.05 -0.45
C THR A 51 -8.27 -0.99 1.02
N CYS A 52 -9.56 -1.19 1.32
CA CYS A 52 -10.10 -1.14 2.69
C CYS A 52 -9.39 -2.07 3.69
N LYS A 53 -8.83 -3.21 3.25
CA LYS A 53 -8.12 -4.18 4.11
C LYS A 53 -6.82 -3.64 4.74
N LEU A 54 -6.33 -2.49 4.29
CA LEU A 54 -5.12 -1.86 4.83
C LEU A 54 -5.37 -0.96 6.05
N TRP A 55 -6.64 -0.65 6.34
CA TRP A 55 -7.09 0.25 7.40
C TRP A 55 -7.75 -0.55 8.52
#